data_AF-A0A3M1NIJ1-F1
#
_entry.id   AF-A0A3M1NIJ1-F1
#
_cell.length_a   1.000
_cell.length_b   1.000
_cell.length_c   1.000
_cell.angle_alpha   90.00
_cell.angle_beta   90.00
_cell.angle_gamma   90.00
#
_symmetry.space_group_name_H-M   'P 1'
#
loop_
_entity.id
_entity.type
_entity.pdbx_description
1 polymer ?
#
loop_
_entity_poly.entity_id
_entity_poly.type
_entity_poly.pdbx_seq_one_letter_code
_entity_poly.pdbx_strand_id
1 'polypeptide(L)'
;MRSIFSRALLAACLLLSVPANTHAQDAGKARQDAERSARTAETPRSLTGARTPCVGGSAGGFACQNVDLVARLVSADLGGGSGVDLNDIWGWTDPVTGVEYALVGLENGTAFVDLSDPENPVFVGHLPTHSFSSLWRDIKVYQDHAFIVSEASGHGMQVFDLTQLRSVTTPPVTFSETAHFGGVGNTHNIVINEETGFAYLVGSTFGGQNLCGGGLYMVDIRIPAQPAFAGCFGGDGYTHDAQCVVYHGPDTEHVGKEICFASNEDTITIVDVTDKSRPVMISRTGYAQSSYTHQGWLTEDHSHFLLDDELDESSFGLNTTTRIWDVSDLDDPVLRTVYTH
;
A
#
# COMPACT_ATOMS: atom_id res chain seq x y z
N MET A 1 -62.46 9.92 36.52
CA MET A 1 -61.70 9.37 37.67
C MET A 1 -60.27 9.16 37.22
N ARG A 2 -59.31 9.88 37.85
CA ARG A 2 -57.85 9.62 38.02
C ARG A 2 -57.17 8.75 36.93
N SER A 3 -56.12 9.14 36.20
CA SER A 3 -54.79 9.67 36.61
C SER A 3 -53.87 9.50 35.37
N ILE A 4 -53.19 10.47 34.73
CA ILE A 4 -51.98 11.28 35.05
C ILE A 4 -50.90 11.07 33.95
N PHE A 5 -50.54 12.17 33.27
CA PHE A 5 -49.24 12.59 32.66
C PHE A 5 -48.62 11.74 31.50
N SER A 6 -47.92 12.28 30.49
CA SER A 6 -47.31 13.61 30.28
C SER A 6 -47.03 13.91 28.79
N ARG A 7 -47.07 15.21 28.47
CA ARG A 7 -46.31 16.03 27.47
C ARG A 7 -45.02 15.38 26.89
N ALA A 8 -44.47 15.70 25.71
CA ALA A 8 -44.68 16.72 24.68
C ALA A 8 -43.82 16.38 23.43
N LEU A 9 -44.05 17.15 22.35
CA LEU A 9 -43.11 17.55 21.27
C LEU A 9 -41.92 16.61 20.97
N LEU A 10 -41.89 16.06 19.74
CA LEU A 10 -40.64 15.71 19.09
C LEU A 10 -40.49 16.49 17.79
N ALA A 11 -39.43 17.28 17.76
CA ALA A 11 -38.94 18.05 16.63
C ALA A 11 -38.46 17.12 15.51
N ALA A 12 -38.59 17.60 14.27
CA ALA A 12 -37.94 17.03 13.11
C ALA A 12 -36.41 17.08 13.31
N CYS A 13 -35.77 15.92 13.21
CA CYS A 13 -34.34 15.81 13.00
C CYS A 13 -34.14 15.16 11.62
N LEU A 14 -33.70 15.98 10.66
CA LEU A 14 -32.94 15.49 9.52
C LEU A 14 -31.72 14.76 10.09
N LEU A 15 -31.58 13.47 9.79
CA LEU A 15 -30.27 12.82 9.79
C LEU A 15 -29.98 12.40 8.36
N LEU A 16 -28.94 13.03 7.86
CA LEU A 16 -28.31 12.82 6.57
C LEU A 16 -27.95 11.33 6.40
N SER A 17 -28.20 10.81 5.21
CA SER A 17 -27.64 9.55 4.76
C SER A 17 -26.12 9.58 4.91
N VAL A 18 -25.59 8.71 5.77
CA VAL A 18 -24.17 8.35 5.75
C VAL A 18 -23.96 7.53 4.47
N PRO A 19 -23.01 7.88 3.59
CA PRO A 19 -22.72 7.05 2.43
C PRO A 19 -22.22 5.68 2.90
N ALA A 20 -22.59 4.63 2.16
CA ALA A 20 -22.41 3.22 2.53
C ALA A 20 -20.93 2.75 2.60
N ASN A 21 -19.94 3.63 2.44
CA ASN A 21 -18.52 3.25 2.31
C ASN A 21 -17.79 3.00 3.64
N THR A 22 -18.38 3.27 4.81
CA THR A 22 -17.72 2.96 6.09
C THR A 22 -17.78 1.48 6.48
N HIS A 23 -18.62 0.67 5.83
CA HIS A 23 -18.87 -0.71 6.27
C HIS A 23 -17.88 -1.76 5.74
N ALA A 24 -17.19 -1.49 4.62
CA ALA A 24 -16.23 -2.43 4.02
C ALA A 24 -14.88 -2.42 4.76
N GLN A 25 -14.31 -1.23 4.98
CA GLN A 25 -13.08 -1.06 5.76
C GLN A 25 -13.21 -1.57 7.21
N ASP A 26 -14.37 -1.38 7.83
CA ASP A 26 -14.66 -1.94 9.17
C ASP A 26 -14.74 -3.48 9.17
N ALA A 27 -15.13 -4.11 8.06
CA ALA A 27 -15.27 -5.56 7.97
C ALA A 27 -13.92 -6.28 7.85
N GLY A 28 -13.00 -5.77 7.01
CA GLY A 28 -11.62 -6.27 6.92
C GLY A 28 -10.86 -6.12 8.24
N LYS A 29 -11.00 -4.96 8.87
CA LYS A 29 -10.45 -4.64 10.19
C LYS A 29 -11.02 -5.54 11.30
N ALA A 30 -12.33 -5.77 11.31
CA ALA A 30 -12.97 -6.66 12.28
C ALA A 30 -12.55 -8.13 12.12
N ARG A 31 -12.25 -8.58 10.89
CA ARG A 31 -11.72 -9.94 10.65
C ARG A 31 -10.31 -10.10 11.21
N GLN A 32 -9.43 -9.13 10.98
CA GLN A 32 -8.07 -9.15 11.54
C GLN A 32 -8.07 -9.07 13.08
N ASP A 33 -8.95 -8.27 13.68
CA ASP A 33 -9.17 -8.21 15.13
C ASP A 33 -9.66 -9.56 15.71
N ALA A 34 -10.48 -10.29 14.96
CA ALA A 34 -10.94 -11.62 15.35
C ALA A 34 -9.81 -12.68 15.27
N GLU A 35 -8.97 -12.62 14.23
CA GLU A 35 -7.79 -13.48 14.08
C GLU A 35 -6.75 -13.24 15.19
N ARG A 36 -6.60 -11.99 15.64
CA ARG A 36 -5.78 -11.60 16.79
C ARG A 36 -6.24 -12.26 18.09
N SER A 37 -7.55 -12.35 18.32
CA SER A 37 -8.13 -12.97 19.52
C SER A 37 -7.99 -14.49 19.55
N ALA A 38 -7.81 -15.13 18.39
CA ALA A 38 -7.70 -16.59 18.26
C ALA A 38 -6.28 -17.15 18.48
N ARG A 39 -5.24 -16.31 18.60
CA ARG A 39 -3.85 -16.78 18.77
C ARG A 39 -3.61 -17.32 20.19
N THR A 40 -3.74 -18.63 20.36
CA THR A 40 -3.19 -19.37 21.52
C THR A 40 -2.41 -20.60 21.07
N ALA A 41 -1.10 -20.45 20.90
CA ALA A 41 -0.07 -21.51 20.93
C ALA A 41 1.30 -20.84 20.74
N GLU A 42 2.30 -21.29 21.52
CA GLU A 42 3.76 -21.03 21.45
C GLU A 42 4.25 -19.74 20.75
N THR A 43 5.01 -18.89 21.46
CA THR A 43 5.64 -17.69 20.87
C THR A 43 6.45 -18.09 19.63
N PRO A 44 6.07 -17.62 18.42
CA PRO A 44 6.77 -17.95 17.19
C PRO A 44 8.24 -17.55 17.33
N ARG A 45 9.16 -18.43 16.94
CA ARG A 45 10.61 -18.15 16.91
C ARG A 45 11.10 -17.95 15.50
N SER A 46 12.14 -17.16 15.29
CA SER A 46 12.80 -17.07 13.99
C SER A 46 13.44 -18.40 13.58
N LEU A 47 13.51 -18.65 12.27
CA LEU A 47 14.15 -19.80 11.63
C LEU A 47 15.26 -19.27 10.73
N THR A 48 16.52 -19.46 11.12
CA THR A 48 17.71 -19.00 10.37
C THR A 48 18.80 -20.07 10.42
N GLY A 49 19.86 -19.91 9.61
CA GLY A 49 21.06 -20.74 9.60
C GLY A 49 21.01 -21.97 8.70
N ALA A 50 19.88 -22.29 8.08
CA ALA A 50 19.77 -23.33 7.06
C ALA A 50 18.49 -23.21 6.23
N ARG A 51 18.65 -23.21 4.90
CA ARG A 51 17.53 -23.40 3.96
C ARG A 51 16.82 -24.74 4.22
N THR A 52 15.50 -24.71 4.27
CA THR A 52 14.64 -25.88 4.35
C THR A 52 13.96 -26.14 3.00
N PRO A 53 14.39 -27.17 2.25
CA PRO A 53 13.79 -27.49 0.96
C PRO A 53 12.34 -27.92 1.08
N CYS A 54 11.54 -27.61 0.06
CA CYS A 54 10.18 -28.08 -0.08
C CYS A 54 10.17 -29.56 -0.47
N VAL A 55 9.97 -30.42 0.52
CA VAL A 55 9.92 -31.88 0.31
C VAL A 55 8.58 -32.40 0.80
N GLY A 56 7.86 -33.12 -0.08
CA GLY A 56 6.55 -33.65 0.25
C GLY A 56 5.48 -32.59 0.55
N GLY A 57 5.63 -31.39 -0.01
CA GLY A 57 4.69 -30.28 0.19
C GLY A 57 4.85 -29.50 1.49
N SER A 58 5.97 -29.68 2.21
CA SER A 58 6.27 -28.89 3.40
C SER A 58 7.72 -28.40 3.46
N ALA A 59 7.90 -27.17 3.97
CA ALA A 59 9.17 -26.56 4.27
C ALA A 59 9.05 -25.78 5.60
N GLY A 60 9.84 -26.13 6.61
CA GLY A 60 9.89 -25.41 7.89
C GLY A 60 8.57 -25.34 8.66
N GLY A 61 7.67 -26.32 8.46
CA GLY A 61 6.33 -26.35 9.06
C GLY A 61 5.24 -25.63 8.25
N PHE A 62 5.60 -25.01 7.13
CA PHE A 62 4.66 -24.39 6.19
C PHE A 62 4.33 -25.34 5.05
N ALA A 63 3.14 -25.20 4.47
CA ALA A 63 2.82 -25.82 3.18
C ALA A 63 3.62 -25.12 2.08
N CYS A 64 4.12 -25.87 1.11
CA CYS A 64 4.90 -25.32 0.01
C CYS A 64 4.67 -26.08 -1.29
N GLN A 65 4.91 -25.41 -2.43
CA GLN A 65 4.89 -26.01 -3.75
C GLN A 65 6.00 -25.38 -4.60
N ASN A 66 7.09 -26.11 -4.82
CA ASN A 66 8.27 -25.65 -5.58
C ASN A 66 8.94 -24.37 -5.03
N VAL A 67 8.73 -24.06 -3.75
CA VAL A 67 9.32 -22.91 -3.05
C VAL A 67 9.91 -23.37 -1.74
N ASP A 68 11.20 -23.11 -1.54
CA ASP A 68 11.92 -23.47 -0.32
C ASP A 68 11.84 -22.35 0.70
N LEU A 69 11.82 -22.70 2.00
CA LEU A 69 11.95 -21.72 3.07
C LEU A 69 13.44 -21.46 3.33
N VAL A 70 13.91 -20.25 3.04
CA VAL A 70 15.32 -19.87 3.29
C VAL A 70 15.53 -19.43 4.73
N ALA A 71 14.73 -18.46 5.19
CA ALA A 71 14.72 -17.98 6.56
C ALA A 71 13.35 -17.40 6.93
N ARG A 72 13.09 -17.24 8.23
CA ARG A 72 11.92 -16.54 8.77
C ARG A 72 12.33 -15.72 9.98
N LEU A 73 12.11 -14.42 9.94
CA LEU A 73 12.19 -13.54 11.10
C LEU A 73 10.79 -13.29 11.67
N VAL A 74 10.67 -13.22 12.99
CA VAL A 74 9.41 -12.83 13.67
C VAL A 74 9.43 -11.35 14.03
N SER A 75 8.27 -10.71 14.17
CA SER A 75 8.19 -9.27 14.46
C SER A 75 8.93 -8.85 15.74
N ALA A 76 8.99 -9.74 16.75
CA ALA A 76 9.76 -9.52 17.97
C ALA A 76 11.27 -9.35 17.73
N ASP A 77 11.82 -9.98 16.68
CA ASP A 77 13.23 -9.91 16.31
C ASP A 77 13.52 -8.75 15.33
N LEU A 78 12.48 -7.99 14.93
CA LEU A 78 12.56 -6.84 14.01
C LEU A 78 12.42 -5.49 14.73
N GLY A 79 12.67 -5.45 16.04
CA GLY A 79 12.64 -4.20 16.83
C GLY A 79 11.24 -3.63 17.12
N GLY A 80 10.16 -4.25 16.62
CA GLY A 80 8.79 -3.85 16.93
C GLY A 80 8.38 -4.13 18.38
N GLY A 81 9.01 -5.11 19.02
CA GLY A 81 8.61 -5.60 20.34
C GLY A 81 7.48 -6.63 20.28
N SER A 82 7.07 -7.13 21.45
CA SER A 82 6.05 -8.18 21.52
C SER A 82 4.67 -7.65 21.13
N GLY A 83 4.00 -8.34 20.22
CA GLY A 83 2.60 -8.06 19.85
C GLY A 83 2.42 -6.92 18.84
N VAL A 84 3.49 -6.51 18.17
CA VAL A 84 3.43 -5.64 16.99
C VAL A 84 3.22 -6.50 15.74
N ASP A 85 2.19 -6.16 14.97
CA ASP A 85 1.93 -6.74 13.66
C ASP A 85 2.78 -6.09 12.56
N LEU A 86 2.92 -6.83 11.45
CA LEU A 86 3.61 -6.42 10.24
C LEU A 86 2.54 -6.13 9.17
N ASN A 87 2.80 -5.17 8.30
CA ASN A 87 1.76 -4.68 7.38
C ASN A 87 2.22 -4.31 5.97
N ASP A 88 3.52 -4.31 5.70
CA ASP A 88 4.07 -4.10 4.36
C ASP A 88 5.50 -4.68 4.26
N ILE A 89 5.96 -4.93 3.04
CA ILE A 89 7.34 -5.30 2.74
C ILE A 89 7.76 -4.74 1.37
N TRP A 90 8.91 -4.08 1.36
CA TRP A 90 9.56 -3.61 0.14
C TRP A 90 11.04 -4.05 0.10
N GLY A 91 11.65 -3.97 -1.07
CA GLY A 91 13.05 -4.31 -1.29
C GLY A 91 13.88 -3.12 -1.77
N TRP A 92 15.14 -3.08 -1.36
CA TRP A 92 16.15 -2.20 -1.97
C TRP A 92 17.43 -3.00 -2.19
N THR A 93 17.94 -2.99 -3.42
CA THR A 93 19.28 -3.48 -3.72
C THR A 93 20.21 -2.30 -3.70
N ASP A 94 21.21 -2.33 -2.83
CA ASP A 94 22.24 -1.31 -2.79
C ASP A 94 23.03 -1.30 -4.12
N PRO A 95 22.96 -0.24 -4.94
CA PRO A 95 23.64 -0.21 -6.23
C PRO A 95 25.17 -0.21 -6.14
N VAL A 96 25.74 0.07 -4.95
CA VAL A 96 27.19 0.10 -4.73
C VAL A 96 27.72 -1.25 -4.25
N THR A 97 27.01 -1.91 -3.33
CA THR A 97 27.49 -3.15 -2.70
C THR A 97 26.85 -4.41 -3.27
N GLY A 98 25.70 -4.28 -3.94
CA GLY A 98 24.87 -5.40 -4.41
C GLY A 98 24.13 -6.14 -3.29
N VAL A 99 24.18 -5.63 -2.05
CA VAL A 99 23.43 -6.21 -0.93
C VAL A 99 21.96 -5.87 -1.08
N GLU A 100 21.10 -6.88 -0.95
CA GLU A 100 19.66 -6.69 -0.86
C GLU A 100 19.25 -6.43 0.60
N TYR A 101 18.33 -5.50 0.78
CA TYR A 101 17.71 -5.19 2.05
C TYR A 101 16.20 -5.37 1.94
N ALA A 102 15.61 -6.01 2.94
CA ALA A 102 14.17 -5.96 3.15
C ALA A 102 13.81 -4.77 4.05
N LEU A 103 12.85 -3.97 3.61
CA LEU A 103 12.24 -2.87 4.34
C LEU A 103 10.87 -3.38 4.80
N VAL A 104 10.72 -3.59 6.11
CA VAL A 104 9.55 -4.25 6.67
C VAL A 104 8.72 -3.25 7.44
N GLY A 105 7.46 -3.06 7.04
CA GLY A 105 6.48 -2.25 7.75
C GLY A 105 6.07 -2.91 9.06
N LEU A 106 6.12 -2.12 10.14
CA LEU A 106 5.56 -2.47 11.45
C LEU A 106 4.53 -1.44 11.86
N GLU A 107 3.67 -1.79 12.82
CA GLU A 107 2.72 -0.83 13.37
C GLU A 107 3.40 0.45 13.86
N ASN A 108 4.56 0.31 14.50
CA ASN A 108 5.29 1.38 15.17
C ASN A 108 6.50 1.92 14.39
N GLY A 109 6.70 1.53 13.13
CA GLY A 109 7.82 2.02 12.33
C GLY A 109 8.17 1.14 11.14
N THR A 110 9.42 1.22 10.69
CA THR A 110 9.97 0.41 9.60
C THR A 110 11.26 -0.26 10.08
N ALA A 111 11.40 -1.57 9.86
CA ALA A 111 12.63 -2.31 10.10
C ALA A 111 13.42 -2.49 8.82
N PHE A 112 14.75 -2.49 8.93
CA PHE A 112 15.67 -2.76 7.84
C PHE A 112 16.42 -4.05 8.12
N VAL A 113 16.39 -4.98 7.17
CA VAL A 113 17.00 -6.30 7.29
C VAL A 113 18.00 -6.50 6.16
N ASP A 114 19.25 -6.79 6.49
CA ASP A 114 20.32 -7.13 5.56
C ASP A 114 20.17 -8.57 5.09
N LEU A 115 20.17 -8.80 3.78
CA LEU A 115 20.04 -10.10 3.13
C LEU A 115 21.33 -10.53 2.40
N SER A 116 22.49 -9.98 2.76
CA SER A 116 23.78 -10.41 2.20
C SER A 116 24.07 -11.90 2.40
N ASP A 117 23.57 -12.47 3.50
CA ASP A 117 23.41 -13.90 3.71
C ASP A 117 21.92 -14.21 3.94
N PRO A 118 21.17 -14.64 2.90
CA PRO A 118 19.74 -14.90 3.01
C PRO A 118 19.37 -16.01 4.01
N GLU A 119 20.29 -16.92 4.34
CA GLU A 119 20.06 -17.94 5.37
C GLU A 119 20.22 -17.37 6.78
N ASN A 120 20.98 -16.27 6.92
CA ASN A 120 21.24 -15.57 8.19
C ASN A 120 20.92 -14.08 8.09
N PRO A 121 19.66 -13.70 7.80
CA PRO A 121 19.28 -12.29 7.66
C PRO A 121 19.51 -11.52 8.95
N VAL A 122 20.03 -10.30 8.85
CA VAL A 122 20.42 -9.48 10.01
C VAL A 122 19.49 -8.28 10.13
N PHE A 123 18.79 -8.17 11.26
CA PHE A 123 18.05 -6.94 11.59
C PHE A 123 19.03 -5.79 11.87
N VAL A 124 19.15 -4.86 10.92
CA VAL A 124 20.11 -3.75 10.94
C VAL A 124 19.66 -2.65 11.89
N GLY A 125 18.36 -2.38 11.92
CA GLY A 125 17.79 -1.33 12.76
C GLY A 125 16.37 -0.95 12.38
N HIS A 126 15.81 -0.01 13.13
CA HIS A 126 14.45 0.48 12.94
C HIS A 126 14.40 1.99 12.80
N LEU A 127 13.50 2.47 11.95
CA LEU A 127 13.03 3.85 11.93
C LEU A 127 11.68 3.90 12.66
N PRO A 128 11.58 4.57 13.83
CA PRO A 128 10.30 4.78 14.50
C PRO A 128 9.30 5.54 13.63
N THR A 129 8.01 5.22 13.80
CA THR A 129 6.89 5.99 13.23
C THR A 129 7.02 7.47 13.60
N HIS A 130 6.72 8.36 12.65
CA HIS A 130 6.76 9.81 12.89
C HIS A 130 5.76 10.26 13.96
N SER A 131 4.60 9.61 14.01
CA SER A 131 3.50 9.99 14.90
C SER A 131 3.19 8.90 15.93
N PHE A 132 2.26 8.01 15.63
CA PHE A 132 1.85 6.91 16.52
C PHE A 132 1.68 5.62 15.72
N SER A 133 1.45 4.51 16.43
CA SER A 133 1.32 3.20 15.80
C SER A 133 0.04 3.07 14.98
N SER A 134 0.14 2.48 13.79
CA SER A 134 -1.00 2.18 12.92
C SER A 134 -0.76 0.87 12.18
N LEU A 135 -1.83 0.08 12.02
CA LEU A 135 -1.80 -1.18 11.28
C LEU A 135 -1.51 -1.01 9.79
N TRP A 136 -1.55 0.22 9.25
CA TRP A 136 -1.41 0.46 7.81
C TRP A 136 -0.25 1.44 7.53
N ARG A 137 0.66 0.99 6.69
CA ARG A 137 1.91 1.63 6.29
C ARG A 137 2.23 1.10 4.91
N ASP A 138 2.81 1.94 4.08
CA ASP A 138 3.32 1.51 2.79
C ASP A 138 4.69 2.17 2.53
N ILE A 139 5.55 1.42 1.84
CA ILE A 139 6.95 1.77 1.60
C ILE A 139 7.23 1.63 0.10
N LYS A 140 7.82 2.68 -0.47
CA LYS A 140 8.42 2.63 -1.82
C LYS A 140 9.81 3.24 -1.80
N VAL A 141 10.61 2.91 -2.79
CA VAL A 141 11.99 3.37 -2.90
C VAL A 141 12.15 4.18 -4.18
N TYR A 142 12.95 5.24 -4.10
CA TYR A 142 13.41 5.98 -5.26
C TYR A 142 14.88 6.37 -5.05
N GLN A 143 15.73 6.03 -6.03
CA GLN A 143 17.19 6.10 -5.92
C GLN A 143 17.66 5.28 -4.70
N ASP A 144 18.20 5.92 -3.68
CA ASP A 144 18.64 5.28 -2.43
C ASP A 144 17.82 5.76 -1.22
N HIS A 145 16.56 6.15 -1.41
CA HIS A 145 15.70 6.64 -0.33
C HIS A 145 14.39 5.86 -0.25
N ALA A 146 14.01 5.47 0.96
CA ALA A 146 12.69 4.95 1.26
C ALA A 146 11.73 6.09 1.57
N PHE A 147 10.55 6.04 0.99
CA PHE A 147 9.43 6.94 1.22
C PHE A 147 8.32 6.13 1.89
N ILE A 148 7.98 6.53 3.10
CA ILE A 148 7.18 5.72 4.02
C ILE A 148 5.96 6.51 4.45
N VAL A 149 4.77 5.99 4.17
CA VAL A 149 3.48 6.61 4.53
C VAL A 149 2.71 5.74 5.51
N SER A 150 1.68 6.29 6.16
CA SER A 150 0.83 5.54 7.07
C SER A 150 -0.54 6.18 7.21
N GLU A 151 -1.54 5.36 7.54
CA GLU A 151 -2.86 5.85 7.95
C GLU A 151 -2.87 6.49 9.35
N ALA A 152 -1.74 6.48 10.07
CA ALA A 152 -1.61 7.24 11.31
C ALA A 152 -1.79 8.75 11.05
N SER A 153 -2.72 9.37 11.75
CA SER A 153 -2.94 10.82 11.68
C SER A 153 -1.68 11.60 12.08
N GLY A 154 -1.33 12.61 11.27
CA GLY A 154 -0.12 13.41 11.47
C GLY A 154 1.18 12.68 11.15
N HIS A 155 1.14 11.50 10.53
CA HIS A 155 2.32 10.78 10.08
C HIS A 155 3.03 11.48 8.91
N GLY A 156 2.26 12.00 7.95
CA GLY A 156 2.83 12.49 6.69
C GLY A 156 3.56 11.40 5.90
N MET A 157 4.61 11.78 5.20
CA MET A 157 5.53 10.86 4.52
C MET A 157 6.95 11.04 5.09
N GLN A 158 7.49 9.99 5.70
CA GLN A 158 8.89 9.94 6.14
C GLN A 158 9.79 9.62 4.94
N VAL A 159 10.97 10.22 4.90
CA VAL A 159 12.01 9.88 3.94
C VAL A 159 13.23 9.38 4.71
N PHE A 160 13.79 8.24 4.31
CA PHE A 160 14.98 7.66 4.91
C PHE A 160 16.03 7.34 3.85
N ASP A 161 17.22 7.90 4.01
CA ASP A 161 18.40 7.58 3.20
C ASP A 161 18.91 6.18 3.56
N LEU A 162 18.70 5.23 2.66
CA LEU A 162 19.05 3.82 2.80
C LEU A 162 20.56 3.59 2.76
N THR A 163 21.34 4.53 2.24
CA THR A 163 22.80 4.43 2.24
C THR A 163 23.38 4.45 3.66
N GLN A 164 22.63 4.95 4.65
CA GLN A 164 23.01 4.90 6.06
C GLN A 164 23.18 3.46 6.57
N LEU A 165 22.45 2.49 5.99
CA LEU A 165 22.54 1.07 6.35
C LEU A 165 23.96 0.52 6.16
N ARG A 166 24.68 1.00 5.13
CA ARG A 166 26.06 0.62 4.82
C ARG A 166 27.04 0.89 5.97
N SER A 167 26.72 1.86 6.82
CA SER A 167 27.61 2.33 7.89
C SER A 167 27.40 1.60 9.23
N VAL A 168 26.37 0.76 9.33
CA VAL A 168 26.02 0.06 10.56
C VAL A 168 27.00 -1.09 10.81
N THR A 169 27.82 -0.94 11.85
CA THR A 169 28.79 -1.97 12.27
C THR A 169 28.36 -2.70 13.55
N THR A 170 27.43 -2.14 14.31
CA THR A 170 26.88 -2.73 15.54
C THR A 170 25.36 -2.66 15.51
N PRO A 171 24.69 -3.59 14.80
CA PRO A 171 23.23 -3.64 14.79
C PRO A 171 22.67 -4.19 16.12
N PRO A 172 21.41 -3.87 16.48
CA PRO A 172 20.52 -2.97 15.75
C PRO A 172 20.69 -1.49 16.11
N VAL A 173 20.34 -0.60 15.18
CA VAL A 173 20.34 0.86 15.36
C VAL A 173 18.91 1.42 15.39
N THR A 174 18.67 2.45 16.20
CA THR A 174 17.47 3.31 16.06
C THR A 174 17.82 4.48 15.16
N PHE A 175 17.17 4.57 14.01
CA PHE A 175 17.36 5.63 13.04
C PHE A 175 16.45 6.83 13.30
N SER A 176 16.76 7.93 12.63
CA SER A 176 15.87 9.08 12.46
C SER A 176 15.60 9.29 10.98
N GLU A 177 14.45 9.85 10.66
CA GLU A 177 14.10 10.19 9.28
C GLU A 177 15.08 11.24 8.73
N THR A 178 15.46 11.09 7.47
CA THR A 178 16.31 12.04 6.73
C THR A 178 15.54 13.32 6.43
N ALA A 179 14.26 13.18 6.10
CA ALA A 179 13.33 14.29 5.89
C ALA A 179 11.90 13.85 6.20
N HIS A 180 11.00 14.84 6.30
CA HIS A 180 9.59 14.63 6.50
C HIS A 180 8.77 15.54 5.60
N PHE A 181 7.76 14.97 4.95
CA PHE A 181 6.76 15.71 4.20
C PHE A 181 5.44 15.74 4.97
N GLY A 182 5.15 16.88 5.61
CA GLY A 182 3.92 17.13 6.34
C GLY A 182 2.78 17.73 5.51
N GLY A 183 2.83 17.66 4.17
CA GLY A 183 1.76 18.18 3.30
C GLY A 183 0.47 17.35 3.35
N VAL A 184 0.56 16.13 3.86
CA VAL A 184 -0.57 15.22 4.14
C VAL A 184 -0.57 14.85 5.63
N GLY A 185 -1.74 14.54 6.18
CA GLY A 185 -1.87 14.08 7.56
C GLY A 185 -1.64 12.59 7.68
N ASN A 186 -2.46 11.81 6.98
CA ASN A 186 -2.30 10.36 6.81
C ASN A 186 -2.46 10.01 5.33
N THR A 187 -2.02 8.82 4.93
CA THR A 187 -2.07 8.33 3.55
C THR A 187 -2.21 6.82 3.56
N HIS A 188 -3.07 6.29 2.69
CA HIS A 188 -3.35 4.87 2.62
C HIS A 188 -2.18 4.13 1.98
N ASN A 189 -1.73 4.60 0.80
CA ASN A 189 -0.71 3.96 -0.01
C ASN A 189 0.15 5.01 -0.75
N ILE A 190 1.35 4.63 -1.18
CA ILE A 190 2.25 5.46 -1.98
C ILE A 190 2.69 4.69 -3.24
N VAL A 191 2.61 5.38 -4.37
CA VAL A 191 3.08 4.89 -5.67
C VAL A 191 4.21 5.80 -6.12
N ILE A 192 5.26 5.26 -6.72
CA ILE A 192 6.37 6.06 -7.25
C ILE A 192 6.58 5.72 -8.73
N ASN A 193 6.65 6.75 -9.56
CA ASN A 193 7.26 6.61 -10.87
C ASN A 193 8.75 6.96 -10.78
N GLU A 194 9.59 5.94 -10.83
CA GLU A 194 11.04 6.09 -10.69
C GLU A 194 11.70 6.75 -11.90
N GLU A 195 11.06 6.75 -13.08
CA GLU A 195 11.62 7.42 -14.27
C GLU A 195 11.50 8.95 -14.16
N THR A 196 10.41 9.44 -13.56
CA THR A 196 10.09 10.86 -13.48
C THR A 196 10.44 11.47 -12.12
N GLY A 197 10.58 10.65 -11.08
CA GLY A 197 10.87 11.07 -9.72
C GLY A 197 9.68 11.74 -9.03
N PHE A 198 8.48 11.20 -9.26
CA PHE A 198 7.26 11.64 -8.57
C PHE A 198 6.66 10.51 -7.74
N ALA A 199 6.27 10.86 -6.52
CA ALA A 199 5.43 10.04 -5.66
C ALA A 199 3.96 10.47 -5.78
N TYR A 200 3.07 9.51 -5.67
CA TYR A 200 1.62 9.67 -5.73
C TYR A 200 1.06 9.08 -4.44
N LEU A 201 0.65 9.97 -3.53
CA LEU A 201 0.04 9.59 -2.26
C LEU A 201 -1.46 9.44 -2.51
N VAL A 202 -2.02 8.29 -2.16
CA VAL A 202 -3.43 7.96 -2.41
C VAL A 202 -4.17 7.68 -1.11
N GLY A 203 -5.48 7.93 -1.10
CA GLY A 203 -6.29 7.90 0.11
C GLY A 203 -5.85 8.91 1.18
N SER A 204 -5.16 9.98 0.80
CA SER A 204 -4.60 10.94 1.74
C SER A 204 -5.66 11.84 2.37
N THR A 205 -5.52 12.11 3.68
CA THR A 205 -6.35 13.09 4.39
C THR A 205 -5.51 14.07 5.19
N PHE A 206 -6.06 15.25 5.49
CA PHE A 206 -5.49 16.21 6.42
C PHE A 206 -6.58 16.77 7.33
N GLY A 207 -6.39 16.66 8.64
CA GLY A 207 -7.41 17.08 9.61
C GLY A 207 -8.76 16.37 9.45
N GLY A 208 -8.75 15.12 8.97
CA GLY A 208 -9.95 14.32 8.71
C GLY A 208 -10.72 14.71 7.44
N GLN A 209 -10.11 15.49 6.54
CA GLN A 209 -10.68 15.83 5.24
C GLN A 209 -9.84 15.21 4.13
N ASN A 210 -10.50 14.57 3.15
CA ASN A 210 -9.82 13.99 1.99
C ASN A 210 -9.09 15.08 1.20
N LEU A 211 -7.78 14.91 1.03
CA LEU A 211 -7.00 15.75 0.15
C LEU A 211 -7.24 15.29 -1.29
N CYS A 212 -7.60 16.23 -2.16
CA CYS A 212 -7.87 15.95 -3.57
C CYS A 212 -8.86 14.79 -3.78
N GLY A 213 -9.94 14.76 -2.97
CA GLY A 213 -10.97 13.71 -3.03
C GLY A 213 -10.53 12.34 -2.51
N GLY A 214 -9.27 12.19 -2.06
CA GLY A 214 -8.64 10.90 -1.76
C GLY A 214 -7.94 10.28 -2.97
N GLY A 215 -7.86 11.00 -4.09
CA GLY A 215 -7.23 10.56 -5.32
C GLY A 215 -5.70 10.72 -5.31
N LEU A 216 -5.13 11.08 -6.45
CA LEU A 216 -3.69 11.18 -6.64
C LEU A 216 -3.15 12.52 -6.10
N TYR A 217 -2.49 12.50 -4.95
CA TYR A 217 -1.75 13.64 -4.42
C TYR A 217 -0.27 13.55 -4.81
N MET A 218 0.18 14.41 -5.73
CA MET A 218 1.48 14.28 -6.41
C MET A 218 2.57 15.07 -5.68
N VAL A 219 3.69 14.42 -5.42
CA VAL A 219 4.85 14.96 -4.72
C VAL A 219 6.09 14.77 -5.59
N ASP A 220 6.79 15.86 -5.88
CA ASP A 220 8.12 15.85 -6.49
C ASP A 220 9.14 15.36 -5.46
N ILE A 221 9.79 14.25 -5.76
CA ILE A 221 10.79 13.60 -4.90
C ILE A 221 12.18 13.54 -5.55
N ARG A 222 12.40 14.28 -6.66
CA ARG A 222 13.68 14.30 -7.38
C ARG A 222 14.84 14.78 -6.52
N ILE A 223 14.56 15.56 -5.47
CA ILE A 223 15.47 15.82 -4.36
C ILE A 223 14.88 15.09 -3.15
N PRO A 224 15.29 13.84 -2.85
CA PRO A 224 14.62 13.02 -1.84
C PRO A 224 14.51 13.66 -0.46
N ALA A 225 15.52 14.41 -0.03
CA ALA A 225 15.51 15.12 1.26
C ALA A 225 14.65 16.41 1.27
N GLN A 226 14.04 16.80 0.14
CA GLN A 226 13.21 18.00 0.00
C GLN A 226 11.96 17.71 -0.86
N PRO A 227 11.10 16.75 -0.44
CA PRO A 227 9.86 16.45 -1.15
C PRO A 227 8.94 17.68 -1.20
N ALA A 228 8.32 17.93 -2.35
CA ALA A 228 7.48 19.11 -2.56
C ALA A 228 6.17 18.77 -3.29
N PHE A 229 5.08 19.40 -2.88
CA PHE A 229 3.80 19.24 -3.59
C PHE A 229 3.92 19.69 -5.05
N ALA A 230 3.47 18.85 -5.98
CA ALA A 230 3.55 19.11 -7.42
C ALA A 230 2.18 19.36 -8.07
N GLY A 231 1.11 18.80 -7.50
CA GLY A 231 -0.23 18.87 -8.05
C GLY A 231 -1.11 17.75 -7.54
N CYS A 232 -2.36 17.69 -8.00
CA CYS A 232 -3.21 16.56 -7.66
C CYS A 232 -4.35 16.34 -8.64
N PHE A 233 -4.90 15.13 -8.57
CA PHE A 233 -6.08 14.71 -9.30
C PHE A 233 -7.07 14.07 -8.35
N GLY A 234 -8.30 14.56 -8.36
CA GLY A 234 -9.41 14.02 -7.57
C GLY A 234 -10.70 13.89 -8.36
N GLY A 235 -10.59 13.84 -9.70
CA GLY A 235 -11.75 13.88 -10.60
C GLY A 235 -12.71 12.71 -10.44
N ASP A 236 -12.22 11.57 -9.94
CA ASP A 236 -12.99 10.36 -9.68
C ASP A 236 -13.30 10.09 -8.20
N GLY A 237 -12.64 10.82 -7.28
CA GLY A 237 -12.75 10.57 -5.84
C GLY A 237 -11.61 9.72 -5.31
N TYR A 238 -11.93 8.77 -4.43
CA TYR A 238 -10.95 8.01 -3.66
C TYR A 238 -10.19 7.03 -4.55
N THR A 239 -8.86 7.04 -4.43
CA THR A 239 -7.98 6.05 -5.03
C THR A 239 -7.40 5.21 -3.91
N HIS A 240 -7.55 3.88 -4.02
CA HIS A 240 -7.04 2.93 -3.06
C HIS A 240 -5.57 2.60 -3.35
N ASP A 241 -5.29 2.23 -4.59
CA ASP A 241 -3.96 1.95 -5.11
C ASP A 241 -3.85 2.46 -6.54
N ALA A 242 -2.63 2.57 -7.06
CA ALA A 242 -2.39 2.89 -8.46
C ALA A 242 -1.06 2.33 -8.94
N GLN A 243 -0.89 2.33 -10.26
CA GLN A 243 0.41 2.21 -10.88
C GLN A 243 0.62 3.38 -11.84
N CYS A 244 1.70 4.14 -11.63
CA CYS A 244 2.05 5.29 -12.46
C CYS A 244 3.34 5.01 -13.22
N VAL A 245 3.31 5.08 -14.55
CA VAL A 245 4.43 4.76 -15.43
C VAL A 245 4.59 5.80 -16.53
N VAL A 246 5.79 5.92 -17.10
CA VAL A 246 5.90 6.47 -18.46
C VAL A 246 5.37 5.40 -19.41
N TYR A 247 4.32 5.73 -20.16
CA TYR A 247 3.63 4.74 -20.98
C TYR A 247 4.44 4.39 -22.23
N HIS A 248 4.69 3.10 -22.44
CA HIS A 248 5.40 2.55 -23.60
C HIS A 248 4.59 1.52 -24.37
N GLY A 249 3.28 1.47 -24.11
CA GLY A 249 2.38 0.47 -24.69
C GLY A 249 1.92 0.79 -26.11
N PRO A 250 0.95 0.01 -26.61
CA PRO A 250 0.48 0.08 -28.00
C PRO A 250 -0.37 1.32 -28.33
N ASP A 251 -0.93 2.02 -27.33
CA ASP A 251 -1.70 3.24 -27.57
C ASP A 251 -0.78 4.43 -27.91
N THR A 252 -0.57 4.63 -29.21
CA THR A 252 0.38 5.62 -29.72
C THR A 252 0.06 7.07 -29.36
N GLU A 253 -1.19 7.41 -29.00
CA GLU A 253 -1.52 8.76 -28.53
C GLU A 253 -0.88 9.07 -27.17
N HIS A 254 -0.65 8.04 -26.36
CA HIS A 254 -0.21 8.18 -24.98
C HIS A 254 1.25 7.78 -24.75
N VAL A 255 1.95 7.24 -25.75
CA VAL A 255 3.37 6.89 -25.64
C VAL A 255 4.21 8.08 -25.18
N GLY A 256 5.02 7.86 -24.14
CA GLY A 256 5.89 8.86 -23.52
C GLY A 256 5.19 9.81 -22.54
N LYS A 257 3.87 9.72 -22.38
CA LYS A 257 3.14 10.40 -21.31
C LYS A 257 3.30 9.64 -20.01
N GLU A 258 3.21 10.35 -18.90
CA GLU A 258 3.12 9.72 -17.58
C GLU A 258 1.66 9.44 -17.25
N ILE A 259 1.33 8.16 -17.14
CA ILE A 259 -0.03 7.66 -16.98
C ILE A 259 -0.15 6.91 -15.66
N CYS A 260 -1.17 7.24 -14.88
CA CYS A 260 -1.56 6.49 -13.69
C CYS A 260 -2.80 5.65 -13.97
N PHE A 261 -2.73 4.35 -13.65
CA PHE A 261 -3.82 3.39 -13.65
C PHE A 261 -4.26 3.24 -12.19
N ALA A 262 -5.38 3.85 -11.84
CA ALA A 262 -5.87 3.96 -10.48
C ALA A 262 -7.00 2.95 -10.21
N SER A 263 -6.89 2.24 -9.09
CA SER A 263 -7.89 1.32 -8.54
C SER A 263 -8.73 2.08 -7.51
N ASN A 264 -9.97 2.44 -7.88
CA ASN A 264 -10.77 3.44 -7.16
C ASN A 264 -11.96 2.85 -6.41
N GLU A 265 -11.82 1.67 -5.82
CA GLU A 265 -12.89 0.91 -5.11
C GLU A 265 -14.04 0.44 -6.02
N ASP A 266 -14.42 1.17 -7.08
CA ASP A 266 -15.54 0.86 -7.97
C ASP A 266 -15.18 0.79 -9.47
N THR A 267 -14.00 1.30 -9.82
CA THR A 267 -13.56 1.49 -11.21
C THR A 267 -12.05 1.39 -11.36
N ILE A 268 -11.62 1.08 -12.58
CA ILE A 268 -10.29 1.41 -13.06
C ILE A 268 -10.36 2.77 -13.72
N THR A 269 -9.53 3.70 -13.27
CA THR A 269 -9.46 5.06 -13.82
C THR A 269 -8.07 5.35 -14.32
N ILE A 270 -7.97 5.73 -15.59
CA ILE A 270 -6.70 6.01 -16.27
C ILE A 270 -6.55 7.52 -16.38
N VAL A 271 -5.42 8.05 -15.90
CA VAL A 271 -5.17 9.49 -15.79
C VAL A 271 -3.83 9.84 -16.41
N ASP A 272 -3.83 10.77 -17.36
CA ASP A 272 -2.61 11.46 -17.80
C ASP A 272 -2.22 12.49 -16.74
N VAL A 273 -1.07 12.24 -16.10
CA VAL A 273 -0.51 13.09 -15.06
C VAL A 273 0.77 13.78 -15.53
N THR A 274 1.08 13.78 -16.82
CA THR A 274 2.30 14.37 -17.40
C THR A 274 2.46 15.82 -16.94
N ASP A 275 1.43 16.63 -17.13
CA ASP A 275 1.32 17.96 -16.53
C ASP A 275 0.66 17.85 -15.15
N LYS A 276 1.49 17.84 -14.10
CA LYS A 276 1.04 17.74 -12.70
C LYS A 276 0.07 18.85 -12.29
N SER A 277 0.12 20.01 -12.97
CA SER A 277 -0.77 21.14 -12.69
C SER A 277 -2.14 20.99 -13.35
N ARG A 278 -2.26 20.11 -14.34
CA ARG A 278 -3.48 19.92 -15.12
C ARG A 278 -3.66 18.45 -15.55
N PRO A 279 -3.83 17.52 -14.59
CA PRO A 279 -4.06 16.11 -14.92
C PRO A 279 -5.37 15.94 -15.69
N VAL A 280 -5.40 14.95 -16.59
CA VAL A 280 -6.55 14.66 -17.45
C VAL A 280 -6.97 13.21 -17.25
N MET A 281 -8.22 13.00 -16.84
CA MET A 281 -8.82 11.67 -16.86
C MET A 281 -9.01 11.25 -18.33
N ILE A 282 -8.41 10.13 -18.70
CA ILE A 282 -8.54 9.52 -20.04
C ILE A 282 -9.82 8.67 -20.05
N SER A 283 -9.91 7.74 -19.10
CA SER A 283 -11.06 6.84 -18.97
C SER A 283 -11.37 6.53 -17.50
N ARG A 284 -12.62 6.09 -17.30
CA ARG A 284 -13.16 5.61 -16.03
C ARG A 284 -14.07 4.44 -16.33
N THR A 285 -13.63 3.24 -16.00
CA THR A 285 -14.29 2.01 -16.43
C THR A 285 -14.67 1.15 -15.23
N GLY A 286 -15.97 0.92 -15.07
CA GLY A 286 -16.51 -0.01 -14.08
C GLY A 286 -16.73 -1.40 -14.65
N TYR A 287 -17.04 -2.36 -13.78
CA TYR A 287 -17.29 -3.74 -14.17
C TYR A 287 -18.33 -4.43 -13.29
N ALA A 288 -18.90 -5.52 -13.82
CA ALA A 288 -19.86 -6.32 -13.09
C ALA A 288 -19.21 -7.03 -11.90
N GLN A 289 -19.94 -7.08 -10.78
CA GLN A 289 -19.48 -7.69 -9.53
C GLN A 289 -18.20 -7.04 -9.00
N SER A 290 -18.07 -5.71 -9.19
CA SER A 290 -17.09 -4.92 -8.44
C SER A 290 -17.55 -4.77 -6.98
N SER A 291 -16.63 -4.94 -6.04
CA SER A 291 -16.87 -4.71 -4.61
C SER A 291 -15.91 -3.68 -4.04
N TYR A 292 -14.61 -3.86 -4.28
CA TYR A 292 -13.53 -2.98 -3.86
C TYR A 292 -12.36 -3.12 -4.84
N THR A 293 -12.41 -2.42 -5.97
CA THR A 293 -11.30 -2.34 -6.94
C THR A 293 -10.03 -1.90 -6.22
N HIS A 294 -9.10 -2.83 -5.93
CA HIS A 294 -8.13 -2.65 -4.84
C HIS A 294 -6.71 -2.39 -5.34
N GLN A 295 -6.14 -3.29 -6.14
CA GLN A 295 -4.77 -3.16 -6.67
C GLN A 295 -4.67 -3.73 -8.09
N GLY A 296 -3.68 -3.26 -8.84
CA GLY A 296 -3.37 -3.87 -10.12
C GLY A 296 -2.02 -3.48 -10.69
N TRP A 297 -1.63 -4.20 -11.75
CA TRP A 297 -0.33 -4.05 -12.39
C TRP A 297 -0.41 -4.23 -13.90
N LEU A 298 0.30 -3.38 -14.63
CA LEU A 298 0.49 -3.48 -16.07
C LEU A 298 1.43 -4.63 -16.43
N THR A 299 1.13 -5.32 -17.53
CA THR A 299 2.13 -6.17 -18.20
C THR A 299 3.30 -5.34 -18.69
N GLU A 300 4.48 -5.94 -18.91
CA GLU A 300 5.68 -5.16 -19.29
C GLU A 300 5.54 -4.44 -20.65
N ASP A 301 4.65 -4.92 -21.52
CA ASP A 301 4.31 -4.27 -22.79
C ASP A 301 3.20 -3.21 -22.67
N HIS A 302 2.73 -2.95 -21.44
CA HIS A 302 1.66 -2.01 -21.07
C HIS A 302 0.36 -2.20 -21.87
N SER A 303 0.10 -3.42 -22.35
CA SER A 303 -1.10 -3.73 -23.13
C SER A 303 -2.23 -4.30 -22.28
N HIS A 304 -1.92 -4.85 -21.10
CA HIS A 304 -2.90 -5.39 -20.18
C HIS A 304 -2.70 -4.86 -18.77
N PHE A 305 -3.79 -4.70 -18.03
CA PHE A 305 -3.81 -4.39 -16.61
C PHE A 305 -4.43 -5.56 -15.85
N LEU A 306 -3.65 -6.14 -14.93
CA LEU A 306 -4.05 -7.24 -14.06
C LEU A 306 -4.59 -6.63 -12.78
N LEU A 307 -5.88 -6.77 -12.54
CA LEU A 307 -6.58 -6.17 -11.42
C LEU A 307 -7.14 -7.25 -10.50
N ASP A 308 -7.01 -7.06 -9.20
CA ASP A 308 -7.76 -7.81 -8.20
C ASP A 308 -8.77 -6.88 -7.48
N ASP A 309 -9.91 -7.44 -7.08
CA ASP A 309 -10.99 -6.75 -6.38
C ASP A 309 -11.07 -7.33 -4.96
N GLU A 310 -10.82 -6.51 -3.96
CA GLU A 310 -10.93 -6.92 -2.58
C GLU A 310 -12.42 -7.08 -2.22
N LEU A 311 -12.73 -8.12 -1.44
CA LEU A 311 -14.07 -8.41 -0.93
C LEU A 311 -15.06 -9.00 -1.95
N ASP A 312 -14.74 -9.09 -3.25
CA ASP A 312 -15.67 -9.67 -4.22
C ASP A 312 -16.02 -11.14 -3.93
N GLU A 313 -15.11 -11.91 -3.32
CA GLU A 313 -15.39 -13.27 -2.86
C GLU A 313 -16.46 -13.29 -1.77
N SER A 314 -16.38 -12.36 -0.83
CA SER A 314 -17.32 -12.27 0.29
C SER A 314 -18.66 -11.65 -0.11
N SER A 315 -18.64 -10.65 -1.00
CA SER A 315 -19.80 -9.91 -1.47
C SER A 315 -20.63 -10.70 -2.48
N PHE A 316 -19.98 -11.52 -3.32
CA PHE A 316 -20.63 -12.21 -4.43
C PHE A 316 -20.43 -13.73 -4.42
N GLY A 317 -19.70 -14.30 -3.47
CA GLY A 317 -19.44 -15.74 -3.39
C GLY A 317 -18.51 -16.23 -4.51
N LEU A 318 -17.61 -15.37 -4.98
CA LEU A 318 -16.62 -15.70 -5.99
C LEU A 318 -15.44 -16.47 -5.36
N ASN A 319 -14.71 -17.21 -6.18
CA ASN A 319 -13.37 -17.66 -5.83
C ASN A 319 -12.40 -16.47 -6.00
N THR A 320 -11.21 -16.55 -5.42
CA THR A 320 -10.16 -15.56 -5.66
C THR A 320 -9.87 -15.47 -7.16
N THR A 321 -9.93 -14.25 -7.69
CA THR A 321 -9.80 -14.01 -9.13
C THR A 321 -8.84 -12.87 -9.43
N THR A 322 -8.25 -12.93 -10.63
CA THR A 322 -7.53 -11.81 -11.24
C THR A 322 -8.22 -11.45 -12.55
N ARG A 323 -8.64 -10.19 -12.66
CA ARG A 323 -9.36 -9.62 -13.81
C ARG A 323 -8.34 -9.05 -14.78
N ILE A 324 -8.34 -9.54 -16.01
CA ILE A 324 -7.37 -9.16 -17.03
C ILE A 324 -8.03 -8.19 -18.00
N TRP A 325 -7.63 -6.93 -17.90
CA TRP A 325 -8.08 -5.84 -18.75
C TRP A 325 -7.14 -5.64 -19.92
N ASP A 326 -7.69 -5.49 -21.11
CA ASP A 326 -6.98 -4.97 -22.27
C ASP A 326 -7.05 -3.44 -22.21
N VAL A 327 -5.88 -2.83 -22.15
CA VAL A 327 -5.66 -1.38 -22.11
C VAL A 327 -4.78 -0.94 -23.28
N SER A 328 -4.90 -1.65 -24.41
CA SER A 328 -4.21 -1.27 -25.65
C SER A 328 -4.78 -0.01 -26.32
N ASP A 329 -5.97 0.39 -25.90
CA ASP A 329 -6.61 1.68 -26.11
C ASP A 329 -6.97 2.22 -24.72
N LEU A 330 -6.31 3.29 -24.27
CA LEU A 330 -6.48 3.83 -22.92
C LEU A 330 -7.81 4.54 -22.74
N ASP A 331 -8.46 4.98 -23.83
CA ASP A 331 -9.76 5.62 -23.82
C ASP A 331 -10.91 4.60 -23.64
N ASP A 332 -10.71 3.33 -24.03
CA ASP A 332 -11.69 2.24 -23.92
C ASP A 332 -11.10 0.95 -23.31
N PRO A 333 -10.78 0.92 -21.99
CA PRO A 333 -10.35 -0.31 -21.31
C PRO A 333 -11.42 -1.40 -21.38
N VAL A 334 -11.04 -2.62 -21.79
CA VAL A 334 -11.98 -3.75 -21.94
C VAL A 334 -11.56 -4.93 -21.06
N LEU A 335 -12.46 -5.38 -20.18
CA LEU A 335 -12.28 -6.64 -19.45
C LEU A 335 -12.29 -7.82 -20.43
N ARG A 336 -11.14 -8.47 -20.63
CA ARG A 336 -11.00 -9.60 -21.57
C ARG A 336 -11.36 -10.93 -20.96
N THR A 337 -10.84 -11.18 -19.76
CA THR A 337 -11.04 -12.45 -19.08
C THR A 337 -10.85 -12.32 -17.57
N VAL A 338 -11.28 -13.33 -16.85
CA VAL A 338 -11.13 -13.46 -15.40
C VAL A 338 -10.44 -14.79 -15.16
N TYR A 339 -9.26 -14.75 -14.55
CA TYR A 339 -8.56 -15.94 -14.09
C TYR A 339 -9.04 -16.30 -12.68
N THR A 340 -9.26 -17.58 -12.41
CA THR A 340 -9.66 -18.07 -11.09
C THR A 340 -8.57 -19.02 -10.58
N HIS A 341 -8.11 -18.78 -9.35
CA HIS A 341 -7.01 -19.51 -8.71
C HIS A 341 -7.42 -20.87 -8.16
#